data_AF-A0A1X3DBY4-F1
#
_entry.id   AF-A0A1X3DBY4-F1
#
_cell.length_a   1.000
_cell.length_b   1.000
_cell.length_c   1.000
_cell.angle_alpha   90.00
_cell.angle_beta   90.00
_cell.angle_gamma   90.00
#
_symmetry.space_group_name_H-M   'P 1'
#
loop_
_entity.id
_entity.type
_entity.pdbx_description
1 polymer ?
#
loop_
_entity_poly.entity_id
_entity_poly.type
_entity_poly.pdbx_seq_one_letter_code
_entity_poly.pdbx_strand_id
1 'polypeptide(L)'
;MKFYLTDLYRAQSQAELRQRMENAVNVFHFAVWPWQQERVPDTAAYRAAIEAVFEHFIRPERDMLREQSRLYYENRKAEHEINHDPRSVRQIRERLIREAEREQVRLSLTLNIEEAHPAELDNDFLCPFEELKFSATDENQWFKKLFYHFCNPPYGLHGLTREEEIVLWQDFCVLVGLIKADKPIVTDWIQHQVSDRNLVTHPFSNYFDDGLDWWGVWCLTVFNPKNKTLAVIVASASD
;
A
#
# COMPACT_ATOMS: atom_id res chain seq x y z
N MET A 1 -22.33 -1.01 2.77
CA MET A 1 -22.20 0.07 1.77
C MET A 1 -21.21 -0.40 0.72
N LYS A 2 -21.39 -0.06 -0.55
CA LYS A 2 -20.45 -0.44 -1.62
C LYS A 2 -19.62 0.77 -2.02
N PHE A 3 -18.35 0.55 -2.34
CA PHE A 3 -17.41 1.59 -2.72
C PHE A 3 -16.96 1.33 -4.15
N TYR A 4 -17.41 2.19 -5.07
CA TYR A 4 -17.11 2.07 -6.49
C TYR A 4 -16.11 3.13 -6.94
N LEU A 5 -15.35 2.85 -8.00
CA LEU A 5 -14.43 3.81 -8.61
C LEU A 5 -15.15 5.03 -9.21
N THR A 6 -16.42 4.88 -9.62
CA THR A 6 -17.24 5.98 -10.15
C THR A 6 -17.58 7.03 -9.11
N ASP A 7 -17.48 6.67 -7.83
CA ASP A 7 -17.97 7.46 -6.71
C ASP A 7 -16.82 8.11 -5.92
N LEU A 8 -15.62 8.18 -6.50
CA LEU A 8 -14.45 8.76 -5.85
C LEU A 8 -14.61 10.28 -5.63
N TYR A 9 -14.28 10.74 -4.42
CA TYR A 9 -14.29 12.15 -4.06
C TYR A 9 -13.18 12.91 -4.81
N ARG A 10 -13.53 13.91 -5.62
CA ARG A 10 -12.55 14.62 -6.49
C ARG A 10 -11.72 13.63 -7.32
N ALA A 11 -12.40 12.73 -8.04
CA ALA A 11 -11.78 11.63 -8.78
C ALA A 11 -10.59 12.06 -9.67
N GLN A 12 -10.70 13.20 -10.37
CA GLN A 12 -9.62 13.74 -11.19
C GLN A 12 -8.38 14.07 -10.36
N SER A 13 -8.54 14.81 -9.25
CA SER A 13 -7.41 15.15 -8.37
C SER A 13 -6.76 13.91 -7.75
N GLN A 14 -7.53 12.88 -7.41
CA GLN A 14 -6.97 11.62 -6.95
C GLN A 14 -6.15 10.91 -8.05
N ALA A 15 -6.64 10.91 -9.29
CA ALA A 15 -5.93 10.30 -10.42
C ALA A 15 -4.63 11.03 -10.73
N GLU A 16 -4.66 12.38 -10.74
CA GLU A 16 -3.47 13.21 -10.93
C GLU A 16 -2.42 12.98 -9.83
N LEU A 17 -2.85 12.90 -8.56
CA LEU A 17 -1.93 12.62 -7.45
C LEU A 17 -1.34 11.21 -7.55
N ARG A 18 -2.16 10.18 -7.84
CA ARG A 18 -1.66 8.81 -8.03
C ARG A 18 -0.63 8.75 -9.16
N GLN A 19 -0.85 9.44 -10.28
CA GLN A 19 0.13 9.50 -11.37
C GLN A 19 1.44 10.15 -10.94
N ARG A 20 1.38 11.24 -10.16
CA ARG A 20 2.58 11.89 -9.61
C ARG A 20 3.34 10.96 -8.67
N MET A 21 2.61 10.23 -7.82
CA MET A 21 3.18 9.24 -6.90
C MET A 21 3.84 8.08 -7.66
N GLU A 22 3.19 7.54 -8.68
CA GLU A 22 3.72 6.49 -9.56
C GLU A 22 4.99 6.95 -10.29
N ASN A 23 4.97 8.16 -10.87
CA ASN A 23 6.15 8.73 -11.55
C ASN A 23 7.35 8.91 -10.59
N ALA A 24 7.08 9.10 -9.30
CA ALA A 24 8.09 9.22 -8.26
C ALA A 24 8.45 7.88 -7.60
N VAL A 25 7.91 6.75 -8.08
CA VAL A 25 8.12 5.40 -7.52
C VAL A 25 7.64 5.28 -6.07
N ASN A 26 6.56 6.00 -5.73
CA ASN A 26 5.94 5.89 -4.42
C ASN A 26 5.02 4.65 -4.36
N VAL A 27 5.14 3.87 -3.30
CA VAL A 27 4.47 2.57 -3.11
C VAL A 27 3.12 2.66 -2.39
N PHE A 28 2.66 3.86 -2.03
CA PHE A 28 1.38 4.04 -1.37
C PHE A 28 0.22 4.03 -2.38
N HIS A 29 -0.77 3.18 -2.10
CA HIS A 29 -2.08 3.24 -2.72
C HIS A 29 -3.07 3.97 -1.81
N PHE A 30 -3.97 4.73 -2.42
CA PHE A 30 -5.07 5.34 -1.69
C PHE A 30 -6.31 5.53 -2.56
N ALA A 31 -7.44 5.60 -1.88
CA ALA A 31 -8.71 6.01 -2.46
C ALA A 31 -9.54 6.76 -1.43
N VAL A 32 -10.33 7.73 -1.92
CA VAL A 32 -11.18 8.58 -1.07
C VAL A 32 -12.60 8.58 -1.62
N TRP A 33 -13.57 8.34 -0.77
CA TRP A 33 -14.99 8.37 -1.11
C TRP A 33 -15.74 9.40 -0.27
N PRO A 34 -16.80 10.03 -0.82
CA PRO A 34 -17.72 10.81 -0.03
C PRO A 34 -18.47 9.86 0.93
N TRP A 35 -18.59 10.29 2.18
CA TRP A 35 -19.31 9.61 3.23
C TRP A 35 -20.66 10.28 3.43
N GLN A 36 -21.71 9.71 2.85
CA GLN A 36 -23.04 10.32 2.82
C GLN A 36 -23.86 10.07 4.10
N GLN A 37 -23.38 9.24 5.02
CA GLN A 37 -24.09 8.94 6.26
C GLN A 37 -23.78 9.98 7.33
N GLU A 38 -24.75 10.28 8.20
CA GLU A 38 -24.55 11.21 9.32
C GLU A 38 -23.74 10.60 10.48
N ARG A 39 -23.74 9.27 10.58
CA ARG A 39 -22.98 8.53 11.59
C ARG A 39 -21.53 8.31 11.16
N VAL A 40 -20.64 8.15 12.14
CA VAL A 40 -19.27 7.66 11.93
C VAL A 40 -19.33 6.27 11.25
N PRO A 41 -18.42 5.96 10.30
CA PRO A 41 -18.36 4.63 9.70
C PRO A 41 -18.16 3.54 10.77
N ASP A 42 -18.90 2.44 10.63
CA ASP A 42 -18.69 1.25 11.45
C ASP A 42 -17.58 0.36 10.86
N THR A 43 -17.13 -0.65 11.62
CA THR A 43 -16.09 -1.59 11.20
C THR A 43 -16.40 -2.23 9.84
N ALA A 44 -17.67 -2.55 9.57
CA ALA A 44 -18.10 -3.13 8.31
C ALA A 44 -17.91 -2.15 7.13
N ALA A 45 -18.22 -0.86 7.32
CA ALA A 45 -17.98 0.15 6.31
C ALA A 45 -16.48 0.36 6.04
N TYR A 46 -15.64 0.37 7.07
CA TYR A 46 -14.20 0.46 6.89
C TYR A 46 -13.64 -0.75 6.13
N ARG A 47 -14.02 -1.97 6.51
CA ARG A 47 -13.61 -3.21 5.83
C ARG A 47 -14.00 -3.20 4.35
N ALA A 48 -15.24 -2.80 4.05
CA ALA A 48 -15.69 -2.69 2.66
C ALA A 48 -14.92 -1.64 1.85
N ALA A 49 -14.44 -0.55 2.46
CA ALA A 49 -13.59 0.43 1.79
C ALA A 49 -12.20 -0.15 1.50
N ILE A 50 -11.64 -0.90 2.46
CA ILE A 50 -10.35 -1.58 2.32
C ILE A 50 -10.42 -2.61 1.20
N GLU A 51 -11.43 -3.48 1.21
CA GLU A 51 -11.68 -4.44 0.13
C GLU A 51 -11.73 -3.75 -1.23
N ALA A 52 -12.42 -2.60 -1.34
CA ALA A 52 -12.48 -1.86 -2.59
C ALA A 52 -11.10 -1.36 -3.06
N VAL A 53 -10.21 -0.94 -2.15
CA VAL A 53 -8.83 -0.60 -2.55
C VAL A 53 -8.06 -1.82 -3.05
N PHE A 54 -8.17 -2.94 -2.34
CA PHE A 54 -7.51 -4.19 -2.73
C PHE A 54 -8.00 -4.68 -4.09
N GLU A 55 -9.31 -4.68 -4.33
CA GLU A 55 -9.90 -5.15 -5.58
C GLU A 55 -9.63 -4.22 -6.76
N HIS A 56 -9.58 -2.90 -6.55
CA HIS A 56 -9.50 -1.94 -7.65
C HIS A 56 -8.09 -1.43 -7.97
N PHE A 57 -7.16 -1.50 -7.04
CA PHE A 57 -5.80 -0.98 -7.24
C PHE A 57 -4.74 -2.07 -7.08
N ILE A 58 -4.79 -2.83 -5.99
CA ILE A 58 -3.73 -3.80 -5.65
C ILE A 58 -3.86 -5.08 -6.50
N ARG A 59 -5.06 -5.65 -6.62
CA ARG A 59 -5.29 -6.88 -7.40
C ARG A 59 -4.89 -6.72 -8.87
N PRO A 60 -5.28 -5.64 -9.59
CA PRO A 60 -4.87 -5.45 -10.98
C PRO A 60 -3.35 -5.36 -11.16
N GLU A 61 -2.66 -4.66 -10.26
CA GLU A 61 -1.20 -4.56 -10.29
C GLU A 61 -0.55 -5.93 -10.07
N ARG A 62 -1.04 -6.68 -9.08
CA ARG A 62 -0.58 -8.03 -8.77
C ARG A 62 -0.81 -9.01 -9.91
N ASP A 63 -1.97 -8.95 -10.55
CA ASP A 63 -2.29 -9.75 -11.73
C ASP A 63 -1.39 -9.39 -12.92
N MET A 64 -1.08 -8.10 -13.11
CA MET A 64 -0.12 -7.65 -14.13
C MET A 64 1.29 -8.18 -13.85
N LEU A 65 1.80 -8.04 -12.62
CA LEU A 65 3.12 -8.56 -12.22
C LEU A 65 3.18 -10.08 -12.38
N ARG A 66 2.10 -10.78 -12.05
CA ARG A 66 1.97 -12.22 -12.21
C ARG A 66 2.05 -12.65 -13.66
N GLU A 67 1.42 -11.90 -14.57
CA GLU A 67 1.49 -12.14 -16.01
C GLU A 67 2.89 -11.83 -16.57
N GLN A 68 3.50 -10.71 -16.16
CA GLN A 68 4.88 -10.37 -16.54
C GLN A 68 5.88 -11.43 -16.08
N SER A 69 5.74 -11.91 -14.84
CA SER A 69 6.55 -12.99 -14.29
C SER A 69 6.37 -14.29 -15.08
N ARG A 70 5.14 -14.63 -15.46
CA ARG A 70 4.85 -15.80 -16.32
C ARG A 70 5.60 -15.71 -17.64
N LEU A 71 5.49 -14.58 -18.33
CA LEU A 71 6.18 -14.34 -19.62
C LEU A 71 7.71 -14.37 -19.46
N TYR A 72 8.24 -13.80 -18.38
CA TYR A 72 9.68 -13.84 -18.07
C TYR A 72 10.19 -15.29 -18.00
N TYR A 73 9.52 -16.15 -17.23
CA TYR A 73 9.93 -17.54 -17.08
C TYR A 73 9.69 -18.38 -18.35
N GLU A 74 8.64 -18.09 -19.13
CA GLU A 74 8.42 -18.71 -20.45
C GLU A 74 9.57 -18.39 -21.41
N ASN A 75 9.96 -17.11 -21.51
CA ASN A 75 11.08 -16.68 -22.34
C ASN A 75 12.41 -17.29 -21.88
N ARG A 76 12.69 -17.29 -20.57
CA ARG A 76 13.90 -17.92 -20.01
C ARG A 76 13.98 -19.41 -20.34
N LYS A 77 12.87 -20.14 -20.26
CA LYS A 77 12.83 -21.57 -20.62
C LYS A 77 13.19 -21.77 -22.10
N ALA A 78 12.60 -20.98 -23.00
CA ALA A 78 12.89 -21.05 -24.44
C ALA A 78 14.35 -20.73 -24.77
N GLU A 79 14.95 -19.71 -24.14
CA GLU A 79 16.37 -19.36 -24.30
C GLU A 79 17.31 -20.52 -23.92
N HIS A 80 16.99 -21.23 -22.84
CA HIS A 80 17.80 -22.35 -22.35
C HIS A 80 17.65 -23.61 -23.21
N GLU A 81 16.49 -23.84 -23.82
CA GLU A 81 16.26 -24.97 -24.74
C GLU A 81 17.08 -24.86 -26.04
N ILE A 82 17.42 -23.63 -26.47
CA ILE A 82 18.17 -23.39 -27.71
C ILE A 82 19.69 -23.56 -27.52
N ASN A 83 20.22 -23.29 -26.33
CA ASN A 83 21.65 -23.00 -26.16
C ASN A 83 22.47 -24.06 -25.40
N HIS A 84 21.89 -25.15 -24.87
CA HIS A 84 22.56 -25.97 -23.83
C HIS A 84 22.48 -27.50 -24.05
N ASP A 85 23.40 -28.24 -23.39
CA ASP A 85 23.45 -29.72 -23.36
C ASP A 85 22.13 -30.33 -22.81
N PRO A 86 21.51 -31.32 -23.49
CA PRO A 86 20.25 -31.94 -23.08
C PRO A 86 20.12 -32.34 -21.59
N ARG A 87 21.21 -32.75 -20.93
CA ARG A 87 21.18 -33.13 -19.50
C ARG A 87 21.10 -31.93 -18.56
N SER A 88 21.78 -30.83 -18.88
CA SER A 88 21.71 -29.59 -18.08
C SER A 88 20.41 -28.83 -18.34
N VAL A 89 19.88 -28.88 -19.56
CA VAL A 89 18.57 -28.31 -19.94
C VAL A 89 17.45 -28.84 -19.05
N ARG A 90 17.43 -30.16 -18.75
CA ARG A 90 16.39 -30.74 -17.89
C ARG A 90 16.41 -30.18 -16.47
N GLN A 91 17.58 -30.12 -15.83
CA GLN A 91 17.71 -29.62 -14.45
C GLN A 91 17.38 -28.13 -14.36
N ILE A 92 17.84 -27.33 -15.32
CA ILE A 92 17.55 -25.89 -15.39
C ILE A 92 16.05 -25.66 -15.63
N ARG A 93 15.42 -26.44 -16.53
CA ARG A 93 13.98 -26.36 -16.77
C ARG A 93 13.17 -26.68 -15.52
N GLU A 94 13.51 -27.76 -14.81
CA GLU A 94 12.83 -28.12 -13.55
C GLU A 94 12.99 -27.01 -12.49
N ARG A 95 14.16 -26.37 -12.40
CA ARG A 95 14.38 -25.22 -11.52
C ARG A 95 13.51 -24.02 -11.91
N LEU A 96 13.51 -23.62 -13.19
CA LEU A 96 12.71 -22.49 -13.69
C LEU A 96 11.21 -22.74 -13.54
N ILE A 97 10.74 -23.99 -13.64
CA ILE A 97 9.34 -24.33 -13.35
C ILE A 97 9.02 -24.07 -11.89
N ARG A 98 9.85 -24.55 -10.96
CA ARG A 98 9.62 -24.33 -9.51
C ARG A 98 9.69 -22.85 -9.12
N GLU A 99 10.63 -22.10 -9.69
CA GLU A 99 10.74 -20.65 -9.46
C GLU A 99 9.51 -19.91 -10.01
N ALA A 100 9.04 -20.27 -11.21
CA ALA A 100 7.80 -19.72 -11.76
C ALA A 100 6.59 -20.05 -10.88
N GLU A 101 6.41 -21.30 -10.46
CA GLU A 101 5.31 -21.70 -9.59
C GLU A 101 5.32 -20.94 -8.25
N ARG A 102 6.51 -20.78 -7.65
CA ARG A 102 6.67 -19.99 -6.42
C ARG A 102 6.27 -18.54 -6.61
N GLU A 103 6.73 -17.90 -7.70
CA GLU A 103 6.36 -16.52 -8.00
C GLU A 103 4.87 -16.37 -8.30
N GLN A 104 4.24 -17.33 -8.99
CA GLN A 104 2.80 -17.31 -9.23
C GLN A 104 1.99 -17.39 -7.93
N VAL A 105 2.42 -18.25 -6.99
CA VAL A 105 1.80 -18.34 -5.67
C VAL A 105 2.05 -17.06 -4.87
N ARG A 106 3.30 -16.55 -4.86
CA ARG A 106 3.67 -15.31 -4.17
C ARG A 106 2.85 -14.15 -4.68
N LEU A 107 2.59 -14.04 -5.99
CA LEU A 107 1.86 -12.95 -6.65
C LEU A 107 0.34 -13.11 -6.62
N SER A 108 -0.19 -14.30 -6.32
CA SER A 108 -1.62 -14.52 -6.15
C SER A 108 -2.13 -13.84 -4.87
N LEU A 109 -2.86 -12.74 -5.02
CA LEU A 109 -3.35 -11.95 -3.89
C LEU A 109 -4.41 -12.71 -3.08
N THR A 110 -4.16 -12.82 -1.78
CA THR A 110 -5.07 -13.34 -0.75
C THR A 110 -5.50 -12.19 0.17
N LEU A 111 -6.78 -12.15 0.55
CA LEU A 111 -7.33 -11.12 1.42
C LEU A 111 -8.33 -11.76 2.40
N ASN A 112 -8.00 -11.76 3.68
CA ASN A 112 -8.83 -12.24 4.77
C ASN A 112 -9.24 -11.05 5.66
N ILE A 113 -10.19 -10.24 5.17
CA ILE A 113 -10.58 -8.99 5.83
C ILE A 113 -11.07 -9.16 7.28
N GLU A 114 -11.54 -10.35 7.64
CA GLU A 114 -12.01 -10.67 8.98
C GLU A 114 -10.88 -10.74 10.01
N GLU A 115 -9.66 -11.06 9.57
CA GLU A 115 -8.44 -11.05 10.39
C GLU A 115 -7.89 -9.63 10.59
N ALA A 116 -8.45 -8.62 9.90
CA ALA A 116 -8.09 -7.23 10.10
C ALA A 116 -8.76 -6.69 11.38
N HIS A 117 -7.92 -6.29 12.34
CA HIS A 117 -8.35 -5.82 13.65
C HIS A 117 -8.08 -4.32 13.79
N PRO A 118 -9.12 -3.49 13.96
CA PRO A 118 -8.96 -2.05 14.04
C PRO A 118 -8.32 -1.63 15.36
N ALA A 119 -7.33 -0.74 15.27
CA ALA A 119 -6.76 0.02 16.37
C ALA A 119 -6.86 1.51 16.04
N GLU A 120 -7.63 2.27 16.82
CA GLU A 120 -7.71 3.71 16.63
C GLU A 120 -6.38 4.38 17.02
N LEU A 121 -5.88 5.24 16.15
CA LEU A 121 -4.67 6.02 16.39
C LEU A 121 -5.03 7.37 17.01
N ASP A 122 -4.12 7.89 17.83
CA ASP A 122 -4.33 9.20 18.44
C ASP A 122 -4.41 10.31 17.38
N ASN A 123 -5.15 11.35 17.75
CA ASN A 123 -5.32 12.57 16.95
C ASN A 123 -4.27 13.65 17.26
N ASP A 124 -3.24 13.33 18.06
CA ASP A 124 -2.19 14.27 18.41
C ASP A 124 -0.98 14.18 17.48
N PHE A 125 -1.26 13.96 16.19
CA PHE A 125 -0.24 14.02 15.16
C PHE A 125 0.07 15.47 14.74
N LEU A 126 1.18 15.67 14.03
CA LEU A 126 1.65 16.99 13.62
C LEU A 126 0.82 17.57 12.46
N CYS A 127 0.89 18.89 12.27
CA CYS A 127 0.31 19.51 11.10
C CYS A 127 1.11 19.08 9.85
N PRO A 128 0.47 18.59 8.75
CA PRO A 128 1.20 18.19 7.54
C PRO A 128 2.08 19.29 6.92
N PHE A 129 1.83 20.55 7.29
CA PHE A 129 2.47 21.75 6.76
C PHE A 129 3.66 22.25 7.60
N GLU A 130 3.94 21.62 8.74
CA GLU A 130 5.12 21.95 9.55
C GLU A 130 6.38 21.24 8.99
N GLU A 131 7.57 21.79 9.23
CA GLU A 131 8.83 21.09 8.87
C GLU A 131 8.93 19.78 9.66
N LEU A 132 8.54 18.67 9.02
CA LEU A 132 8.66 17.34 9.59
C LEU A 132 10.09 16.85 9.42
N LYS A 133 10.81 16.76 10.53
CA LYS A 133 12.08 16.02 10.62
C LYS A 133 11.81 14.71 11.35
N PHE A 134 12.14 13.60 10.70
CA PHE A 134 12.10 12.29 11.34
C PHE A 134 13.40 12.05 12.10
N SER A 135 13.30 11.54 13.32
CA SER A 135 14.41 11.04 14.11
C SER A 135 14.13 9.62 14.59
N ALA A 136 15.17 8.81 14.81
CA ALA A 136 15.00 7.44 15.33
C ALA A 136 14.32 7.40 16.72
N THR A 137 14.30 8.51 17.46
CA THR A 137 13.57 8.64 18.72
C THR A 137 12.06 8.81 18.57
N ASP A 138 11.57 9.03 17.34
CA ASP A 138 10.16 9.20 17.01
C ASP A 138 9.42 7.86 16.78
N GLU A 139 9.97 6.73 17.24
CA GLU A 139 9.40 5.40 17.00
C GLU A 139 7.95 5.26 17.50
N ASN A 140 7.51 6.07 18.45
CA ASN A 140 6.14 6.04 18.96
C ASN A 140 5.19 7.03 18.27
N GLN A 141 5.65 7.82 17.29
CA GLN A 141 4.82 8.78 16.55
C GLN A 141 4.44 8.24 15.18
N TRP A 142 3.26 7.61 15.11
CA TRP A 142 2.76 6.95 13.89
C TRP A 142 2.75 7.88 12.66
N PHE A 143 2.39 9.15 12.81
CA PHE A 143 2.31 10.08 11.69
C PHE A 143 3.67 10.50 11.15
N LYS A 144 4.68 10.65 12.02
CA LYS A 144 6.06 10.91 11.59
C LYS A 144 6.64 9.71 10.86
N LYS A 145 6.32 8.48 11.31
CA LYS A 145 6.67 7.26 10.59
C LYS A 145 5.99 7.21 9.22
N LEU A 146 4.70 7.50 9.15
CA LEU A 146 3.97 7.53 7.88
C LEU A 146 4.61 8.52 6.91
N PHE A 147 4.93 9.74 7.36
CA PHE A 147 5.67 10.72 6.57
C PHE A 147 7.04 10.22 6.12
N TYR A 148 7.82 9.64 7.04
CA TYR A 148 9.15 9.12 6.73
C TYR A 148 9.08 8.03 5.64
N HIS A 149 8.17 7.07 5.78
CA HIS A 149 7.99 5.98 4.82
C HIS A 149 7.47 6.53 3.49
N PHE A 150 6.55 7.49 3.52
CA PHE A 150 6.05 8.13 2.29
C PHE A 150 7.16 8.83 1.49
N CYS A 151 8.07 9.55 2.16
CA CYS A 151 9.19 10.22 1.50
C CYS A 151 10.38 9.30 1.21
N ASN A 152 10.49 8.18 1.92
CA ASN A 152 11.58 7.23 1.80
C ASN A 152 11.01 5.82 1.56
N PRO A 153 10.29 5.59 0.44
CA PRO A 153 9.97 4.24 0.03
C PRO A 153 11.28 3.45 -0.19
N PRO A 154 11.24 2.12 -0.31
CA PRO A 154 12.42 1.41 -0.73
C PRO A 154 12.81 1.88 -2.13
N TYR A 155 14.06 2.31 -2.30
CA TYR A 155 14.61 3.09 -3.42
C TYR A 155 14.46 4.62 -3.37
N GLY A 156 13.70 5.16 -2.42
CA GLY A 156 13.47 6.60 -2.28
C GLY A 156 12.58 7.16 -3.39
N LEU A 157 12.11 8.40 -3.21
CA LEU A 157 11.36 9.07 -4.28
C LEU A 157 12.31 9.48 -5.41
N HIS A 158 11.93 9.17 -6.65
CA HIS A 158 12.74 9.47 -7.82
C HIS A 158 12.29 10.78 -8.50
N GLY A 159 13.25 11.57 -8.96
CA GLY A 159 12.99 12.71 -9.83
C GLY A 159 12.35 13.92 -9.16
N LEU A 160 12.34 13.99 -7.82
CA LEU A 160 11.80 15.10 -7.04
C LEU A 160 12.90 15.79 -6.22
N THR A 161 12.79 17.10 -6.05
CA THR A 161 13.55 17.82 -5.00
C THR A 161 12.90 17.63 -3.63
N ARG A 162 13.62 17.96 -2.56
CA ARG A 162 13.08 17.86 -1.20
C ARG A 162 11.81 18.71 -1.01
N GLU A 163 11.76 19.88 -1.63
CA GLU A 163 10.58 20.74 -1.62
C GLU A 163 9.39 20.07 -2.33
N GLU A 164 9.63 19.42 -3.46
CA GLU A 164 8.58 18.72 -4.23
C GLU A 164 8.07 17.49 -3.49
N GLU A 165 8.92 16.75 -2.77
CA GLU A 165 8.50 15.66 -1.88
C GLU A 165 7.56 16.15 -0.78
N ILE A 166 7.87 17.30 -0.17
CA ILE A 166 7.05 17.90 0.88
C ILE A 166 5.70 18.33 0.31
N VAL A 167 5.67 18.94 -0.87
CA VAL A 167 4.43 19.31 -1.56
C VAL A 167 3.60 18.06 -1.91
N LEU A 168 4.23 16.99 -2.40
CA LEU A 168 3.55 15.72 -2.70
C LEU A 168 2.90 15.13 -1.44
N TRP A 169 3.61 15.13 -0.31
CA TRP A 169 3.07 14.69 0.98
C TRP A 169 1.90 15.55 1.46
N GLN A 170 1.99 16.88 1.30
CA GLN A 170 0.92 17.80 1.70
C GLN A 170 -0.34 17.58 0.86
N ASP A 171 -0.19 17.46 -0.47
CA ASP A 171 -1.28 17.16 -1.40
C ASP A 171 -1.95 15.82 -1.04
N PHE A 172 -1.13 14.82 -0.72
CA PHE A 172 -1.59 13.52 -0.23
C PHE A 172 -2.41 13.66 1.04
N CYS A 173 -1.87 14.30 2.09
CA CYS A 173 -2.58 14.53 3.35
C CYS A 173 -3.91 15.25 3.18
N VAL A 174 -3.95 16.28 2.32
CA VAL A 174 -5.17 17.05 2.02
C VAL A 174 -6.22 16.16 1.36
N LEU A 175 -5.82 15.34 0.37
CA LEU A 175 -6.76 14.48 -0.34
C LEU A 175 -7.32 13.37 0.56
N VAL A 176 -6.47 12.68 1.32
CA VAL A 176 -6.91 11.60 2.22
C VAL A 176 -7.58 12.10 3.50
N GLY A 177 -7.55 13.40 3.76
CA GLY A 177 -8.24 14.03 4.89
C GLY A 177 -7.45 13.99 6.20
N LEU A 178 -6.14 13.76 6.16
CA LEU A 178 -5.21 13.83 7.30
C LEU A 178 -4.91 15.29 7.67
N ILE A 179 -5.94 16.02 8.10
CA ILE A 179 -5.86 17.43 8.48
C ILE A 179 -6.14 17.53 9.98
N LYS A 180 -5.11 17.77 10.81
CA LYS A 180 -5.23 17.79 12.29
C LYS A 180 -6.40 18.67 12.78
N ALA A 181 -6.56 19.85 12.20
CA ALA A 181 -7.62 20.80 12.57
C ALA A 181 -9.04 20.25 12.35
N ASP A 182 -9.20 19.27 11.46
CA ASP A 182 -10.48 18.63 11.16
C ASP A 182 -10.79 17.43 12.08
N LYS A 183 -9.84 17.05 12.94
CA LYS A 183 -9.94 15.92 13.89
C LYS A 183 -10.41 14.62 13.22
N PRO A 184 -9.67 14.11 12.23
CA PRO A 184 -10.05 12.87 11.55
C PRO A 184 -10.03 11.67 12.50
N ILE A 185 -10.84 10.66 12.25
CA ILE A 185 -10.73 9.38 12.94
C ILE A 185 -9.81 8.50 12.09
N VAL A 186 -8.64 8.15 12.62
CA VAL A 186 -7.65 7.32 11.94
C VAL A 186 -7.62 5.95 12.60
N THR A 187 -7.75 4.89 11.81
CA THR A 187 -7.74 3.51 12.28
C THR A 187 -6.67 2.73 11.56
N ASP A 188 -5.80 2.08 12.31
CA ASP A 188 -4.79 1.13 11.85
C ASP A 188 -5.38 -0.29 11.85
N TRP A 189 -5.19 -1.01 10.75
CA TRP A 189 -5.74 -2.35 10.53
C TRP A 189 -4.71 -3.47 10.57
N ILE A 190 -3.42 -3.10 10.58
CA ILE A 190 -2.29 -4.04 10.61
C ILE A 190 -1.55 -3.98 11.94
N GLN A 191 -1.95 -3.07 12.84
CA GLN A 191 -1.39 -2.92 14.17
C GLN A 191 0.13 -2.76 14.12
N HIS A 192 0.62 -1.85 13.28
CA HIS A 192 2.05 -1.63 13.03
C HIS A 192 2.88 -1.27 14.28
N GLN A 193 2.21 -0.99 15.41
CA GLN A 193 2.82 -0.75 16.73
C GLN A 193 2.93 -2.02 17.61
N VAL A 194 2.21 -3.10 17.28
CA VAL A 194 2.22 -4.37 18.01
C VAL A 194 3.29 -5.26 17.37
N SER A 195 4.53 -4.92 17.69
CA SER A 195 5.70 -5.69 17.35
C SER A 195 5.67 -7.08 17.99
N ASP A 196 5.33 -8.10 17.21
CA ASP A 196 5.89 -9.45 17.37
C ASP A 196 6.44 -9.89 16.00
N ARG A 197 7.66 -9.42 15.68
CA ARG A 197 8.28 -9.45 14.34
C ARG A 197 8.90 -10.82 14.02
N ASN A 198 8.08 -11.86 13.94
CA ASN A 198 8.48 -13.16 13.38
C ASN A 198 7.44 -13.72 12.38
N LEU A 199 6.53 -12.88 11.89
CA LEU A 199 5.55 -13.31 10.91
C LEU A 199 6.21 -13.39 9.54
N VAL A 200 6.23 -14.61 8.98
CA VAL A 200 6.62 -14.86 7.59
C VAL A 200 5.46 -14.52 6.63
N THR A 201 4.23 -14.53 7.15
CA THR A 201 3.00 -14.25 6.39
C THR A 201 2.03 -13.45 7.25
N HIS A 202 1.47 -12.38 6.71
CA HIS A 202 0.49 -11.56 7.41
C HIS A 202 -0.92 -12.19 7.31
N PRO A 203 -1.65 -12.39 8.43
CA PRO A 203 -2.94 -13.11 8.43
C PRO A 203 -4.02 -12.39 7.60
N PHE A 204 -3.96 -11.06 7.54
CA PHE A 204 -4.87 -10.23 6.77
C PHE A 204 -4.67 -10.34 5.24
N SER A 205 -3.44 -10.32 4.73
CA SER A 205 -3.16 -10.42 3.29
C SER A 205 -1.69 -10.68 3.01
N ASN A 206 -1.39 -11.58 2.08
CA ASN A 206 -0.02 -11.80 1.59
C ASN A 206 0.57 -10.62 0.82
N TYR A 207 -0.21 -9.57 0.53
CA TYR A 207 0.34 -8.30 0.01
C TYR A 207 1.35 -7.68 0.98
N PHE A 208 1.15 -7.86 2.29
CA PHE A 208 2.01 -7.26 3.31
C PHE A 208 3.32 -8.02 3.53
N ASP A 209 3.41 -9.29 3.08
CA ASP A 209 4.57 -10.15 3.31
C ASP A 209 5.87 -9.50 2.80
N ASP A 210 5.80 -8.86 1.62
CA ASP A 210 6.92 -8.17 0.97
C ASP A 210 7.48 -6.99 1.82
N GLY A 211 6.65 -6.36 2.66
CA GLY A 211 7.02 -5.21 3.49
C GLY A 211 7.41 -5.54 4.94
N LEU A 212 7.13 -6.77 5.42
CA LEU A 212 7.35 -7.15 6.81
C LEU A 212 8.82 -7.15 7.24
N ASP A 213 9.73 -7.46 6.32
CA ASP A 213 11.12 -7.75 6.66
C ASP A 213 11.99 -6.51 6.91
N TRP A 214 11.57 -5.31 6.48
CA TRP A 214 12.53 -4.21 6.33
C TRP A 214 11.94 -2.79 6.25
N TRP A 215 10.99 -2.52 5.34
CA TRP A 215 10.43 -1.17 5.15
C TRP A 215 9.19 -0.91 6.01
N GLY A 216 8.47 -1.94 6.43
CA GLY A 216 7.20 -1.82 7.16
C GLY A 216 6.00 -1.91 6.23
N VAL A 217 4.82 -1.90 6.84
CA VAL A 217 3.54 -2.07 6.13
C VAL A 217 2.56 -1.04 6.66
N TRP A 218 1.58 -0.67 5.82
CA TRP A 218 0.56 0.31 6.16
C TRP A 218 -0.81 -0.16 5.67
N CYS A 219 -1.82 -0.11 6.55
CA CYS A 219 -3.22 -0.17 6.17
C CYS A 219 -4.02 0.70 7.14
N LEU A 220 -4.36 1.91 6.70
CA LEU A 220 -5.08 2.90 7.49
C LEU A 220 -6.41 3.24 6.83
N THR A 221 -7.43 3.48 7.65
CA THR A 221 -8.62 4.20 7.23
C THR A 221 -8.68 5.56 7.89
N VAL A 222 -9.07 6.59 7.14
CA VAL A 222 -9.18 7.97 7.62
C VAL A 222 -10.60 8.47 7.35
N PHE A 223 -11.39 8.65 8.40
CA PHE A 223 -12.67 9.33 8.30
C PHE A 223 -12.51 10.80 8.71
N ASN A 224 -12.74 11.72 7.77
CA ASN A 224 -12.74 13.15 8.06
C ASN A 224 -14.19 13.65 8.19
N PRO A 225 -14.67 13.99 9.41
CA PRO A 225 -16.07 14.36 9.64
C PRO A 225 -16.44 15.72 9.02
N LYS A 226 -15.47 16.63 8.85
CA LYS A 226 -15.71 17.96 8.29
C LYS A 226 -15.94 17.91 6.78
N ASN A 227 -15.11 17.15 6.07
CA ASN A 227 -15.24 16.95 4.62
C ASN A 227 -16.24 15.84 4.28
N LYS A 228 -16.69 15.07 5.29
CA LYS A 228 -17.49 13.87 5.14
C LYS A 228 -16.86 12.94 4.11
N THR A 229 -15.62 12.55 4.35
CA THR A 229 -14.88 11.63 3.47
C THR A 229 -14.38 10.44 4.24
N LEU A 230 -14.33 9.29 3.56
CA LEU A 230 -13.65 8.10 4.04
C LEU A 230 -12.52 7.76 3.06
N ALA A 231 -11.29 7.75 3.55
CA ALA A 231 -10.12 7.36 2.80
C ALA A 231 -9.56 6.03 3.31
N VAL A 232 -8.89 5.31 2.42
CA VAL A 232 -8.06 4.14 2.72
C VAL A 232 -6.66 4.44 2.19
N ILE A 233 -5.65 4.11 3.00
CA ILE A 233 -4.23 4.25 2.68
C ILE A 233 -3.60 2.87 2.88
N VAL A 234 -2.93 2.33 1.86
CA VAL A 234 -2.28 1.02 1.91
C VAL A 234 -0.88 1.12 1.31
N ALA A 235 0.10 0.48 1.94
CA ALA A 235 1.43 0.31 1.37
C ALA A 235 2.10 -0.97 1.88
N SER A 236 2.82 -1.62 0.98
CA SER A 236 3.74 -2.73 1.23
C SER A 236 4.74 -2.77 0.08
N ALA A 237 6.02 -2.98 0.38
CA ALA A 237 7.05 -3.05 -0.64
C ALA A 237 8.28 -3.85 -0.16
N SER A 238 8.86 -4.65 -1.06
CA SER A 238 10.17 -5.31 -0.93
C SER A 238 11.25 -4.57 -1.74
N ASP A 239 12.52 -4.96 -1.55
CA ASP A 239 13.60 -4.57 -2.45
C ASP A 239 13.40 -5.30 -3.77
#